data_AF-A0AA35RGK9-F1
#
_entry.id   AF-A0AA35RGK9-F1
#
_cell.length_a   1.000
_cell.length_b   1.000
_cell.length_c   1.000
_cell.angle_alpha   90.00
_cell.angle_beta   90.00
_cell.angle_gamma   90.00
#
_symmetry.space_group_name_H-M   'P 1'
#
loop_
_entity.id
_entity.type
_entity.pdbx_description
1 polymer ?
#
loop_
_entity_poly.entity_id
_entity_poly.type
_entity_poly.pdbx_seq_one_letter_code
_entity_poly.pdbx_strand_id
1 'polypeptide(L)'
;MPVRVTEEQVKAGRASLDELAEAAGRDPDSIQLIVCNINPDKDLVRRYEDAGATRVTIPLPLDSGEGSLSEMDRIAEQVFG
;
A
#
# COMPACT_ATOMS: atom_id res chain seq x y z
N MET A 1 -6.47 5.21 13.45
CA MET A 1 -6.83 6.36 12.60
C MET A 1 -7.26 5.83 11.24
N PRO A 2 -8.38 6.27 10.66
CA PRO A 2 -8.71 5.88 9.29
C PRO A 2 -7.74 6.58 8.32
N VAL A 3 -6.93 5.80 7.61
CA VAL A 3 -6.14 6.30 6.48
C VAL A 3 -7.08 6.30 5.27
N ARG A 4 -7.43 7.49 4.76
CA ARG A 4 -8.30 7.67 3.59
C ARG A 4 -7.51 8.24 2.42
N VAL A 5 -6.36 7.61 2.12
CA VAL A 5 -5.59 8.01 0.94
C VAL A 5 -6.31 7.50 -0.30
N THR A 6 -6.34 8.29 -1.36
CA THR A 6 -6.88 7.89 -2.65
C THR A 6 -5.76 7.56 -3.63
N GLU A 7 -6.08 6.83 -4.70
CA GLU A 7 -5.14 6.52 -5.78
C GLU A 7 -4.55 7.79 -6.42
N GLU A 8 -5.37 8.82 -6.62
CA GLU A 8 -4.92 10.11 -7.14
C GLU A 8 -3.93 10.82 -6.20
N GLN A 9 -4.12 10.70 -4.88
CA GLN A 9 -3.16 11.25 -3.91
C GLN A 9 -1.84 10.48 -3.93
N VAL A 10 -1.89 9.16 -4.13
CA VAL A 10 -0.70 8.33 -4.30
C VAL A 10 0.07 8.73 -5.55
N LYS A 11 -0.62 8.88 -6.68
CA LYS A 11 -0.03 9.30 -7.95
C LYS A 11 0.60 10.69 -7.87
N ALA A 12 -0.10 11.65 -7.28
CA ALA A 12 0.44 13.00 -7.06
C ALA A 12 1.64 12.99 -6.11
N GLY A 13 1.59 12.18 -5.05
CA GLY A 13 2.68 12.00 -4.11
C GLY A 13 3.92 11.38 -4.77
N ARG A 14 3.74 10.34 -5.59
CA ARG A 14 4.83 9.70 -6.36
C ARG A 14 5.51 10.70 -7.29
N ALA A 15 4.75 11.41 -8.12
CA ALA A 15 5.31 12.42 -9.02
C ALA A 15 6.09 13.51 -8.27
N SER A 16 5.57 13.98 -7.13
CA SER A 16 6.25 14.98 -6.30
C SER A 16 7.58 14.44 -5.74
N LEU A 17 7.61 13.17 -5.32
CA LEU A 17 8.83 12.52 -4.83
C LEU A 17 9.84 12.27 -5.94
N ASP A 18 9.38 11.94 -7.15
CA ASP A 18 10.23 11.77 -8.33
C ASP A 18 10.98 13.07 -8.66
N GLU A 19 10.24 14.16 -8.78
CA GLU A 19 10.81 15.48 -9.06
C GLU A 19 11.84 15.91 -8.00
N LEU A 20 11.51 15.70 -6.72
CA LEU A 20 12.42 16.03 -5.61
C LEU A 20 13.66 15.14 -5.58
N ALA A 21 13.53 13.85 -5.89
CA ALA A 21 14.63 12.91 -5.95
C ALA A 21 15.59 13.28 -7.10
N GLU A 22 15.06 13.53 -8.29
CA GLU A 22 15.85 13.95 -9.46
C GLU A 22 16.59 15.26 -9.18
N ALA A 23 15.91 16.27 -8.62
CA ALA A 23 16.53 17.55 -8.25
C ALA A 23 17.65 17.39 -7.21
N ALA A 24 17.55 16.39 -6.34
CA ALA A 24 18.56 16.05 -5.34
C ALA A 24 19.67 15.11 -5.87
N GLY A 25 19.62 14.68 -7.14
CA GLY A 25 20.55 13.70 -7.71
C GLY A 25 20.39 12.30 -7.10
N ARG A 26 19.21 12.00 -6.53
CA ARG A 26 18.83 10.71 -5.98
C ARG A 26 18.08 9.91 -7.03
N ASP A 27 18.20 8.59 -6.96
CA ASP A 27 17.32 7.68 -7.69
C ASP A 27 15.90 7.75 -7.11
N PRO A 28 14.87 8.17 -7.87
CA PRO A 28 13.49 8.17 -7.43
C PRO A 28 13.01 6.82 -6.88
N ASP A 29 13.42 5.71 -7.49
CA ASP A 29 12.97 4.37 -7.11
C ASP A 29 13.55 3.91 -5.77
N SER A 30 14.60 4.58 -5.28
CA SER A 30 15.13 4.35 -3.93
C SER A 30 14.19 4.81 -2.82
N ILE A 31 13.17 5.61 -3.13
CA ILE A 31 12.19 6.12 -2.17
C ILE A 31 10.93 5.27 -2.23
N GLN A 32 10.66 4.55 -1.13
CA GLN A 32 9.47 3.71 -1.01
C GLN A 32 8.23 4.54 -0.67
N LEU A 33 7.14 4.32 -1.40
CA LEU A 33 5.82 4.85 -1.06
C LEU A 33 4.95 3.72 -0.54
N ILE A 34 4.62 3.77 0.76
CA ILE A 34 3.86 2.73 1.45
C ILE A 34 2.45 3.23 1.75
N VAL A 35 1.45 2.56 1.20
CA VAL A 35 0.03 2.81 1.50
C VAL A 35 -0.40 1.92 2.66
N CYS A 36 -0.93 2.51 3.73
CA CYS A 36 -1.22 1.78 4.95
C CYS A 36 -2.71 1.63 5.25
N ASN A 37 -3.06 0.52 5.89
CA ASN A 37 -4.41 0.23 6.40
C ASN A 37 -5.48 0.11 5.30
N ILE A 38 -5.17 -0.58 4.20
CA ILE A 38 -6.16 -0.84 3.15
C ILE A 38 -6.94 -2.12 3.43
N ASN A 39 -8.11 -2.24 2.82
CA ASN A 39 -8.91 -3.47 2.86
C ASN A 39 -8.22 -4.60 2.06
N PRO A 40 -8.44 -5.87 2.44
CA PRO A 40 -7.97 -7.03 1.69
C PRO A 40 -8.77 -7.21 0.39
N ASP A 41 -8.45 -6.40 -0.61
CA ASP A 41 -9.11 -6.37 -1.92
C ASP A 41 -8.03 -6.33 -3.01
N LYS A 42 -7.99 -7.37 -3.85
CA LYS A 42 -7.02 -7.53 -4.94
C LYS A 42 -7.04 -6.39 -5.94
N ASP A 43 -8.21 -5.92 -6.33
CA ASP A 43 -8.34 -4.82 -7.31
C ASP A 43 -7.87 -3.51 -6.67
N LEU A 44 -8.18 -3.29 -5.39
CA LEU A 44 -7.70 -2.13 -4.66
C LEU A 44 -6.16 -2.12 -4.53
N VAL A 45 -5.55 -3.26 -4.22
CA VAL A 45 -4.08 -3.41 -4.17
C VAL A 45 -3.46 -3.03 -5.51
N ARG A 46 -4.01 -3.56 -6.61
CA ARG A 46 -3.52 -3.29 -7.97
C ARG A 46 -3.64 -1.82 -8.35
N ARG A 47 -4.76 -1.17 -8.00
CA ARG A 47 -4.92 0.27 -8.28
C ARG A 47 -3.89 1.13 -7.55
N TYR A 48 -3.50 0.77 -6.33
CA TYR A 48 -2.42 1.48 -5.64
C TYR A 48 -1.04 1.21 -6.24
N GLU A 49 -0.78 -0.02 -6.68
CA GLU A 49 0.43 -0.36 -7.44
C GLU A 49 0.52 0.47 -8.73
N ASP A 50 -0.55 0.50 -9.53
CA ASP A 50 -0.65 1.29 -10.76
C ASP A 50 -0.50 2.80 -10.50
N ALA A 51 -0.91 3.27 -9.32
CA ALA A 51 -0.74 4.66 -8.90
C ALA A 51 0.70 5.00 -8.45
N GLY A 52 1.60 4.02 -8.33
CA GLY A 52 3.00 4.20 -7.96
C GLY A 52 3.32 3.91 -6.49
N ALA A 53 2.46 3.19 -5.77
CA ALA A 53 2.82 2.65 -4.46
C ALA A 53 3.82 1.51 -4.60
N THR A 54 4.90 1.56 -3.82
CA THR A 54 5.89 0.47 -3.75
C THR A 54 5.38 -0.70 -2.91
N ARG A 55 4.54 -0.41 -1.92
CA ARG A 55 4.01 -1.41 -1.00
C ARG A 55 2.67 -0.98 -0.42
N VAL A 56 1.83 -1.96 -0.12
CA VAL A 56 0.62 -1.78 0.67
C VAL A 56 0.70 -2.57 1.97
N THR A 57 -0.02 -2.12 3.01
CA THR A 57 -0.21 -2.90 4.24
C THR A 57 -1.70 -3.07 4.54
N ILE A 58 -2.08 -4.31 4.83
CA ILE A 58 -3.42 -4.72 5.23
C ILE A 58 -3.36 -5.02 6.73
N PRO A 59 -4.20 -4.39 7.56
CA PRO A 59 -4.19 -4.63 8.99
C PRO A 59 -4.90 -5.96 9.30
N LEU A 60 -4.39 -6.67 10.31
CA LEU A 60 -5.15 -7.76 10.91
C LEU A 60 -6.28 -7.21 11.79
N PRO A 61 -7.45 -7.88 11.84
CA PRO A 61 -8.48 -7.56 12.82
C PRO A 61 -7.93 -7.61 14.25
N LEU A 62 -8.29 -6.64 15.09
CA LEU A 62 -7.74 -6.51 16.45
C LEU A 62 -8.12 -7.68 17.37
N ASP A 63 -9.20 -8.37 17.07
CA ASP A 63 -9.75 -9.51 17.79
C ASP A 63 -9.21 -10.86 17.30
N SER A 64 -8.28 -10.87 16.34
CA SER A 64 -7.76 -12.11 15.75
C SER A 64 -7.10 -13.05 16.77
N GLY A 65 -6.50 -12.53 17.85
CA GLY A 65 -5.97 -13.33 18.96
C GLY A 65 -5.16 -14.56 18.51
N GLU A 66 -5.51 -15.73 19.04
CA GLU A 66 -4.91 -17.03 18.65
C GLU A 66 -5.18 -17.43 17.19
N GLY A 67 -6.23 -16.89 16.56
CA GLY A 67 -6.61 -17.12 15.17
C GLY A 67 -5.87 -16.27 14.14
N SER A 68 -4.92 -15.43 14.56
CA SER A 68 -4.24 -14.46 13.67
C SER A 68 -3.60 -15.08 12.43
N LEU A 69 -3.04 -16.29 12.52
CA LEU A 69 -2.46 -16.97 11.36
C LEU A 69 -3.54 -17.39 10.34
N SER A 70 -4.65 -17.96 10.81
CA SER A 70 -5.79 -18.31 9.95
C SER A 70 -6.41 -17.08 9.29
N GLU A 71 -6.39 -15.93 9.97
CA GLU A 71 -6.82 -14.65 9.40
C GLU A 71 -5.85 -14.16 8.32
N MET A 72 -4.53 -14.31 8.53
CA MET A 72 -3.53 -14.02 7.49
C MET A 72 -3.75 -14.89 6.24
N ASP A 73 -4.02 -16.18 6.41
CA ASP A 73 -4.29 -17.09 5.29
C ASP A 73 -5.55 -16.68 4.52
N ARG A 74 -6.62 -16.29 5.23
CA ARG A 74 -7.84 -15.80 4.59
C ARG A 74 -7.62 -14.51 3.80
N ILE A 75 -6.87 -13.56 4.37
CA ILE A 75 -6.49 -12.32 3.69
C ILE A 75 -5.64 -12.63 2.46
N ALA A 76 -4.69 -13.56 2.57
CA ALA A 76 -3.84 -13.96 1.45
C ALA A 76 -4.68 -14.54 0.30
N GLU A 77 -5.66 -15.38 0.59
CA GLU A 77 -6.59 -15.92 -0.41
C GLU A 77 -7.40 -14.80 -1.10
N GLN A 78 -7.87 -13.80 -0.35
CA GLN A 78 -8.64 -12.68 -0.93
C GLN A 78 -7.81 -11.79 -1.86
N VAL A 79 -6.51 -11.65 -1.58
CA VAL A 79 -5.62 -10.75 -2.32
C VAL A 79 -4.89 -11.47 -3.46
N PHE A 80 -4.50 -12.73 -3.25
CA PHE A 80 -3.64 -13.48 -4.17
C PHE A 80 -4.30 -14.71 -4.81
N GLY A 81 -5.47 -15.13 -4.33
CA GLY A 81 -6.28 -16.20 -4.94
C GLY A 81 -6.87 -15.82 -6.30
#